data_AF-A0A1J8P245-F1
#
_entry.id   AF-A0A1J8P245-F1
#
_cell.length_a   1.000
_cell.length_b   1.000
_cell.length_c   1.000
_cell.angle_alpha   90.00
_cell.angle_beta   90.00
_cell.angle_gamma   90.00
#
_symmetry.space_group_name_H-M   'P 1'
#
loop_
_entity.id
_entity.type
_entity.pdbx_description
1 polymer ?
#
loop_
_entity_poly.entity_id
_entity_poly.type
_entity_poly.pdbx_seq_one_letter_code
_entity_poly.pdbx_strand_id
1 'polypeptide(L)'
;IDTDGNWTLVNDASWTSALDGDKAYIVQVTLSGTLSGNAMNGLGQTSSVTIDNTITATLAGTHTVTISNDTGILDNDRITNDSAVKVSLTLASALTLSADEALQVSADGTNWV
;
A
#
# COMPACT_ATOMS: atom_id res chain seq x y z
N ILE A 1 7.61 -23.31 -18.36
CA ILE A 1 8.02 -22.83 -19.70
C ILE A 1 6.80 -22.95 -20.58
N ASP A 2 6.35 -21.86 -21.18
CA ASP A 2 5.29 -21.92 -22.19
C ASP A 2 5.84 -22.45 -23.53
N THR A 3 4.98 -22.52 -24.54
CA THR A 3 5.36 -23.00 -25.88
C THR A 3 6.37 -22.10 -26.59
N ASP A 4 6.54 -20.86 -26.13
CA ASP A 4 7.42 -19.85 -26.72
C ASP A 4 8.76 -19.76 -25.98
N GLY A 5 8.94 -20.55 -24.91
CA GLY A 5 10.18 -20.57 -24.12
C GLY A 5 10.20 -19.60 -22.95
N ASN A 6 9.09 -18.93 -22.62
CA ASN A 6 9.05 -17.98 -21.51
C ASN A 6 8.87 -18.69 -20.17
N TRP A 7 9.44 -18.07 -19.13
CA TRP A 7 9.30 -18.50 -17.75
C TRP A 7 8.66 -17.39 -16.95
N THR A 8 7.60 -17.73 -16.22
CA THR A 8 6.98 -16.82 -15.25
C THR A 8 7.32 -17.32 -13.86
N LEU A 9 7.99 -16.50 -13.08
CA LEU A 9 8.05 -16.69 -11.63
C LEU A 9 6.69 -16.24 -11.07
N VAL A 10 5.87 -17.21 -10.68
CA VAL A 10 4.56 -16.94 -10.09
C VAL A 10 4.73 -16.69 -8.60
N ASN A 11 3.93 -15.75 -8.06
CA ASN A 11 3.83 -15.57 -6.62
C ASN A 11 3.38 -16.90 -5.98
N ASP A 12 4.24 -17.46 -5.12
CA ASP A 12 3.96 -18.66 -4.35
C ASP A 12 4.41 -18.40 -2.90
N ALA A 13 3.50 -18.71 -1.97
CA ALA A 13 3.70 -18.56 -0.54
C ALA A 13 4.98 -19.25 -0.04
N SER A 14 5.44 -20.31 -0.71
CA SER A 14 6.66 -21.05 -0.32
C SER A 14 7.94 -20.20 -0.31
N TRP A 15 8.00 -19.13 -1.12
CA TRP A 15 9.14 -18.23 -1.17
C TRP A 15 8.79 -16.80 -0.78
N THR A 16 7.55 -16.35 -1.01
CA THR A 16 7.13 -14.98 -0.64
C THR A 16 6.93 -14.80 0.85
N SER A 17 6.63 -15.86 1.61
CA SER A 17 6.49 -15.78 3.07
C SER A 17 7.81 -15.49 3.81
N ALA A 18 8.94 -15.65 3.13
CA ALA A 18 10.26 -15.36 3.67
C ALA A 18 10.76 -13.95 3.33
N LEU A 19 9.97 -13.16 2.59
CA LEU A 19 10.28 -11.78 2.27
C LEU A 19 9.82 -10.87 3.41
N ASP A 20 10.64 -9.90 3.75
CA ASP A 20 10.32 -8.85 4.70
C ASP A 20 9.86 -7.60 3.94
N GLY A 21 9.07 -6.80 4.63
CA GLY A 21 8.73 -5.44 4.21
C GLY A 21 9.93 -4.51 4.16
N ASP A 22 9.78 -3.44 3.38
CA ASP A 22 10.69 -2.32 3.17
C ASP A 22 12.09 -2.73 2.72
N LYS A 23 12.18 -3.82 1.97
CA LYS A 23 13.45 -4.34 1.45
C LYS A 23 13.44 -4.43 -0.06
N ALA A 24 14.59 -4.07 -0.62
CA ALA A 24 14.90 -4.32 -2.02
C ALA A 24 15.44 -5.74 -2.17
N TYR A 25 14.82 -6.51 -3.06
CA TYR A 25 15.24 -7.85 -3.45
C TYR A 25 15.72 -7.85 -4.89
N ILE A 26 16.73 -8.68 -5.15
CA ILE A 26 17.22 -8.93 -6.51
C ILE A 26 16.65 -10.27 -6.94
N VAL A 27 15.83 -10.25 -7.98
CA VAL A 27 15.43 -11.45 -8.69
C VAL A 27 16.46 -11.69 -9.78
N GLN A 28 17.20 -12.78 -9.67
CA GLN A 28 18.20 -13.18 -10.64
C GLN A 28 17.83 -14.53 -11.24
N VAL A 29 17.70 -14.57 -12.57
CA VAL A 29 17.57 -15.82 -13.31
C VAL A 29 18.90 -16.08 -13.98
N THR A 30 19.52 -17.23 -13.72
CA THR A 30 20.80 -17.60 -14.34
C THR A 30 20.66 -18.98 -14.97
N LEU A 31 20.96 -19.08 -16.27
CA LEU A 31 21.04 -20.37 -16.96
C LEU A 31 22.51 -20.80 -17.07
N SER A 32 22.85 -21.93 -16.45
CA SER A 32 24.20 -22.50 -16.43
C SER A 32 24.18 -24.01 -16.69
N GLY A 33 25.33 -24.57 -17.06
CA GLY A 33 25.50 -26.01 -17.28
C GLY A 33 25.43 -26.42 -18.76
N THR A 34 24.98 -27.65 -19.03
CA THR A 34 24.85 -28.17 -20.41
C THR A 34 23.40 -28.50 -20.70
N LEU A 35 22.82 -27.91 -21.75
CA LEU A 35 21.47 -28.21 -22.21
C LEU A 35 21.52 -28.71 -23.66
N SER A 36 21.05 -29.93 -23.89
CA SER A 36 21.07 -30.58 -25.21
C SER A 36 22.45 -30.53 -25.89
N GLY A 37 23.52 -30.69 -25.11
CA GLY A 37 24.91 -30.66 -25.59
C GLY A 37 25.52 -29.26 -25.75
N ASN A 38 24.76 -28.18 -25.51
CA ASN A 38 25.26 -26.81 -25.55
C ASN A 38 25.69 -26.34 -24.16
N ALA A 39 26.88 -25.77 -24.06
CA ALA A 39 27.34 -25.13 -22.83
C ALA A 39 26.64 -23.78 -22.65
N MET A 40 25.98 -23.59 -21.51
CA MET A 40 25.32 -22.35 -21.12
C MET A 40 26.21 -21.59 -20.14
N ASN A 41 26.69 -20.41 -20.55
CA ASN A 41 27.58 -19.57 -19.74
C ASN A 41 26.79 -18.44 -19.06
N GLY A 42 26.10 -18.77 -17.97
CA GLY A 42 25.59 -17.80 -17.00
C GLY A 42 24.73 -16.68 -17.57
N LEU A 43 24.06 -16.90 -18.70
CA LEU A 43 23.17 -15.91 -19.29
C LEU A 43 22.02 -15.67 -18.31
N GLY A 44 21.88 -14.42 -17.88
CA GLY A 44 20.92 -14.06 -16.87
C GLY A 44 20.54 -12.59 -16.94
N GLN A 45 19.33 -12.31 -16.48
CA GLN A 45 18.85 -10.96 -16.24
C GLN A 45 18.61 -10.80 -14.74
N THR A 46 18.90 -9.60 -14.24
CA THR A 46 18.56 -9.20 -12.89
C THR A 46 17.47 -8.15 -12.94
N SER A 47 16.53 -8.25 -12.01
CA SER A 47 15.55 -7.20 -11.75
C SER A 47 15.52 -6.91 -10.26
N SER A 48 15.42 -5.64 -9.90
CA SER A 48 15.16 -5.24 -8.53
C SER A 48 13.66 -5.09 -8.31
N VAL A 49 13.18 -5.56 -7.18
CA VAL A 49 11.83 -5.29 -6.68
C VAL A 49 11.94 -4.80 -5.24
N THR A 50 11.15 -3.79 -4.89
CA THR A 50 10.99 -3.37 -3.49
C THR A 50 9.66 -3.90 -3.00
N ILE A 51 9.69 -4.65 -1.91
CA ILE A 51 8.48 -5.00 -1.17
C ILE A 51 8.28 -3.89 -0.16
N ASP A 52 7.24 -3.09 -0.34
CA ASP A 52 6.83 -2.05 0.60
C ASP A 52 5.57 -2.53 1.32
N ASN A 53 5.60 -2.54 2.66
CA ASN A 53 4.42 -2.89 3.45
C ASN A 53 4.28 -2.03 4.71
N THR A 54 5.05 -0.95 4.82
CA THR A 54 4.94 -0.06 5.95
C THR A 54 4.28 1.24 5.55
N ILE A 55 3.47 1.74 6.47
CA ILE A 55 2.99 3.10 6.40
C ILE A 55 3.92 3.92 7.29
N THR A 56 4.69 4.79 6.65
CA THR A 56 5.60 5.74 7.27
C THR A 56 4.87 6.97 7.79
N ALA A 57 3.73 7.31 7.19
CA ALA A 57 2.86 8.40 7.62
C ALA A 57 2.28 8.13 9.02
N THR A 58 2.85 8.79 10.03
CA THR A 58 2.36 8.72 11.42
C THR A 58 1.60 9.98 11.78
N LEU A 59 0.32 9.82 12.10
CA LEU A 59 -0.51 10.88 12.66
C LEU A 59 -0.30 10.97 14.17
N ALA A 60 0.15 12.13 14.63
CA ALA A 60 0.39 12.40 16.05
C ALA A 60 -0.48 13.57 16.53
N GLY A 61 -0.88 13.51 17.80
CA GLY A 61 -1.69 14.54 18.46
C GLY A 61 -3.19 14.32 18.36
N THR A 62 -3.96 15.29 18.84
CA THR A 62 -5.42 15.23 18.85
C THR A 62 -5.98 15.85 17.58
N HIS A 63 -6.53 15.02 16.71
CA HIS A 63 -7.27 15.46 15.51
C HIS A 63 -8.70 15.83 15.88
N THR A 64 -9.31 16.71 15.10
CA THR A 64 -10.68 17.13 15.33
C THR A 64 -11.55 16.80 14.13
N VAL A 65 -12.71 16.25 14.43
CA VAL A 65 -13.81 16.11 13.49
C VAL A 65 -14.89 17.10 13.89
N THR A 66 -15.30 17.92 12.93
CA THR A 66 -16.44 18.84 13.07
C THR A 66 -17.47 18.56 12.00
N ILE A 67 -18.70 18.99 12.29
CA ILE A 67 -19.78 19.03 11.32
C ILE A 67 -20.12 20.48 10.99
N SER A 68 -20.65 20.74 9.79
CA SER A 68 -21.19 22.05 9.45
C SER A 68 -22.40 22.36 10.31
N ASN A 69 -22.47 23.57 10.85
CA ASN A 69 -23.63 24.08 11.62
C ASN A 69 -24.12 23.05 12.66
N ASP A 70 -23.36 22.89 13.75
CA ASP A 70 -23.80 22.11 14.90
C ASP A 70 -24.93 22.89 15.61
N THR A 71 -26.18 22.62 15.23
CA THR A 71 -27.37 23.40 15.63
C THR A 71 -28.35 22.54 16.42
N GLY A 72 -29.08 23.11 17.36
CA GLY A 72 -30.05 22.36 18.15
C GLY A 72 -30.01 22.78 19.60
N ILE A 73 -29.95 21.80 20.51
CA ILE A 73 -29.88 22.07 21.95
C ILE A 73 -28.47 22.53 22.34
N LEU A 74 -27.43 21.89 21.80
CA LEU A 74 -26.04 22.22 22.03
C LEU A 74 -25.36 22.53 20.70
N ASP A 75 -24.30 23.31 20.74
CA ASP A 75 -23.51 23.74 19.57
C ASP A 75 -22.14 23.06 19.51
N ASN A 76 -21.96 21.98 20.26
CA ASN A 76 -20.68 21.29 20.42
C ASN A 76 -20.80 19.78 20.70
N ASP A 77 -21.96 19.18 20.47
CA ASP A 77 -22.21 17.75 20.68
C ASP A 77 -22.27 16.94 19.37
N ARG A 78 -22.12 17.61 18.22
CA ARG A 78 -22.20 17.05 16.86
C ARG A 78 -23.58 16.48 16.52
N ILE A 79 -24.63 17.06 17.08
CA ILE A 79 -26.01 16.70 16.81
C ILE A 79 -26.70 17.93 16.20
N THR A 80 -27.00 17.86 14.90
CA THR A 80 -27.60 18.97 14.16
C THR A 80 -29.02 18.66 13.66
N ASN A 81 -29.84 19.71 13.52
CA ASN A 81 -31.14 19.62 12.83
C ASN A 81 -31.05 19.91 11.32
N ASP A 82 -29.86 20.25 10.83
CA ASP A 82 -29.61 20.48 9.41
C ASP A 82 -29.80 19.18 8.62
N SER A 83 -30.53 19.25 7.50
CA SER A 83 -30.79 18.09 6.64
C SER A 83 -29.61 17.69 5.76
N ALA A 84 -28.63 18.57 5.59
CA ALA A 84 -27.41 18.34 4.85
C ALA A 84 -26.21 18.79 5.68
N VAL A 85 -25.30 17.85 5.94
CA VAL A 85 -24.16 18.07 6.84
C VAL A 85 -22.86 17.81 6.09
N LYS A 86 -21.92 18.74 6.21
CA LYS A 86 -20.53 18.53 5.78
C LYS A 86 -19.71 18.13 6.99
N VAL A 87 -18.90 17.09 6.84
CA VAL A 87 -17.93 16.68 7.86
C VAL A 87 -16.56 17.19 7.46
N SER A 88 -15.85 17.81 8.40
CA SER A 88 -14.49 18.29 8.20
C SER A 88 -13.55 17.60 9.19
N LEU A 89 -12.48 17.01 8.67
CA LEU A 89 -11.36 16.49 9.47
C LEU A 89 -10.24 17.53 9.46
N THR A 90 -9.79 17.92 10.65
CA THR A 90 -8.58 18.73 10.82
C THR A 90 -7.50 17.91 11.50
N LEU A 91 -6.37 17.75 10.82
CA LEU A 91 -5.20 17.08 11.35
C LEU A 91 -4.42 18.05 12.25
N ALA A 92 -3.83 17.51 13.33
CA ALA A 92 -3.13 18.31 14.33
C ALA A 92 -1.76 18.78 13.83
N SER A 93 -1.22 18.04 12.86
CA SER A 93 0.04 18.26 12.19
C SER A 93 -0.17 18.00 10.69
N ALA A 94 0.69 18.58 9.86
CA ALA A 94 0.72 18.25 8.44
C ALA A 94 0.99 16.75 8.26
N LEU A 95 0.20 16.10 7.41
CA LEU A 95 0.41 14.73 6.99
C LEU A 95 1.12 14.75 5.64
N THR A 96 2.32 14.17 5.60
CA THR A 96 3.05 13.94 4.36
C THR A 96 2.93 12.46 4.02
N LEU A 97 2.30 12.18 2.88
CA LEU A 97 2.14 10.83 2.36
C LEU A 97 3.27 10.53 1.36
N SER A 98 3.81 9.32 1.43
CA SER A 98 4.61 8.75 0.35
C SER A 98 3.74 8.49 -0.89
N ALA A 99 4.38 8.24 -2.04
CA ALA A 99 3.68 8.17 -3.33
C ALA A 99 2.62 7.06 -3.42
N ASP A 100 2.76 6.03 -2.58
CA ASP A 100 1.93 4.83 -2.48
C ASP A 100 1.03 4.82 -1.24
N GLU A 101 1.09 5.86 -0.41
CA GLU A 101 0.25 6.02 0.78
C GLU A 101 -0.97 6.90 0.48
N ALA A 102 -2.10 6.59 1.13
CA ALA A 102 -3.33 7.37 1.06
C ALA A 102 -3.90 7.61 2.46
N LEU A 103 -4.40 8.82 2.71
CA LEU A 103 -5.29 9.08 3.84
C LEU A 103 -6.71 8.74 3.40
N GLN A 104 -7.34 7.80 4.11
CA GLN A 104 -8.72 7.41 3.85
C GLN A 104 -9.62 7.70 5.05
N VAL A 105 -10.88 8.02 4.77
CA VAL A 105 -11.93 8.18 5.79
C VAL A 105 -13.13 7.31 5.45
N SER A 106 -13.82 6.81 6.47
CA SER A 106 -15.03 6.03 6.31
C SER A 106 -16.13 6.53 7.25
N ALA A 107 -17.33 6.67 6.71
CA ALA A 107 -18.52 7.04 7.48
C ALA A 107 -19.31 5.81 7.97
N ASP A 108 -19.13 4.65 7.35
CA ASP A 108 -19.88 3.41 7.63
C ASP A 108 -18.98 2.23 8.07
N GLY A 109 -17.67 2.46 8.16
CA GLY A 109 -16.66 1.45 8.49
C GLY A 109 -16.40 0.43 7.39
N THR A 110 -17.05 0.54 6.24
CA THR A 110 -17.00 -0.47 5.15
C THR A 110 -16.49 0.13 3.85
N ASN A 111 -17.04 1.28 3.46
CA ASN A 111 -16.62 2.03 2.28
C ASN A 111 -15.60 3.09 2.70
N TRP A 112 -14.45 3.09 2.02
CA TRP A 112 -13.33 3.98 2.29
C TRP A 112 -13.10 4.86 1.07
N VAL A 113 -13.00 6.17 1.31
CA VAL A 113 -12.66 7.18 0.29
C VAL A 113 -11.36 7.87 0.64
#